data_AF-A0A1Q7DRX0-F1
#
_entry.id   AF-A0A1Q7DRX0-F1
#
_cell.length_a   1.000
_cell.length_b   1.000
_cell.length_c   1.000
_cell.angle_alpha   90.00
_cell.angle_beta   90.00
_cell.angle_gamma   90.00
#
_symmetry.space_group_name_H-M   'P 1'
#
loop_
_entity.id
_entity.type
_entity.pdbx_description
1 polymer ?
#
loop_
_entity_poly.entity_id
_entity_poly.type
_entity_poly.pdbx_seq_one_letter_code
_entity_poly.pdbx_strand_id
1 'polypeptide(L)'
;MSERRCPKCGAVYPETARFCPRDGNMLVAAQSKVPPPTPAAPSGGGATAVRTPPGPRRGPGFDRAATLSGQTLDARYQVTQKLGEGGMSYVYLAREVASGDEVAIKVLSPKLATDRSSVERLRREAGLAMRLDHANVCRILRLGESEDGLIYLVMPFLNGELLSDREVRGGPMALAQGIDLLRQVCAGLHHAHELQIVHRDLKPENIMLVREDGGGDRAVVMDFGLAKERRADPAIAKLTATGIILGTPEFMSPEQIRGRPLDGRSDIYALGIVAFEMFTGKLPFQGRNAQEMMIARLRDRPRQLRQLRPDLPANLEKALARALESSPDARYGTALEFADALTATHEGGLFSRIKEKLK
;
A
#
# COMPACT_ATOMS: atom_id res chain seq x y z
N MET A 1 27.86 -14.80 -27.33
CA MET A 1 26.52 -15.27 -26.93
C MET A 1 25.91 -14.17 -26.09
N SER A 2 24.77 -13.62 -26.49
CA SER A 2 24.23 -12.43 -25.81
C SER A 2 23.65 -12.84 -24.46
N GLU A 3 24.26 -12.35 -23.39
CA GLU A 3 23.81 -12.68 -22.03
C GLU A 3 22.87 -11.58 -21.51
N ARG A 4 21.82 -11.98 -20.78
CA ARG A 4 20.88 -11.06 -20.15
C ARG A 4 21.07 -11.08 -18.65
N ARG A 5 21.03 -9.90 -18.02
CA ARG A 5 21.27 -9.71 -16.60
C ARG A 5 20.00 -9.24 -15.89
N CYS A 6 19.73 -9.76 -14.71
CA CYS A 6 18.69 -9.22 -13.85
C CYS A 6 19.16 -7.88 -13.25
N PRO A 7 18.39 -6.78 -13.38
CA PRO A 7 18.77 -5.48 -12.80
C PRO A 7 18.70 -5.47 -11.26
N LYS A 8 17.94 -6.39 -10.64
CA LYS A 8 17.73 -6.45 -9.20
C LYS A 8 18.74 -7.36 -8.50
N CYS A 9 18.82 -8.64 -8.87
CA CYS A 9 19.75 -9.58 -8.23
C CYS A 9 21.11 -9.70 -8.93
N GLY A 10 21.28 -9.09 -10.12
CA GLY A 10 22.55 -9.08 -10.85
C GLY A 10 22.94 -10.40 -11.53
N ALA A 11 22.14 -11.46 -11.37
CA ALA A 11 22.36 -12.76 -11.99
C ALA A 11 22.24 -12.70 -13.52
N VAL A 12 23.04 -13.51 -14.21
CA VAL A 12 23.15 -13.55 -15.67
C VAL A 12 22.50 -14.85 -16.17
N TYR A 13 21.73 -14.75 -17.26
CA TYR A 13 20.98 -15.83 -17.86
C TYR A 13 21.17 -15.84 -19.39
N PRO A 14 20.90 -16.99 -20.04
CA PRO A 14 20.93 -17.10 -21.50
C PRO A 14 19.94 -16.14 -22.19
N GLU A 15 20.19 -15.78 -23.45
CA GLU A 15 19.39 -14.81 -24.22
C GLU A 15 17.89 -15.15 -24.30
N THR A 16 17.55 -16.44 -24.25
CA THR A 16 16.17 -16.95 -24.32
C THR A 16 15.36 -16.64 -23.06
N ALA A 17 16.01 -16.39 -21.93
CA ALA A 17 15.35 -16.04 -20.68
C ALA A 17 14.88 -14.57 -20.75
N ARG A 18 13.57 -14.36 -20.66
CA ARG A 18 12.98 -13.00 -20.60
C ARG A 18 12.83 -12.47 -19.18
N PHE A 19 12.71 -13.35 -18.17
CA PHE A 19 12.43 -12.99 -16.78
C PHE A 19 13.35 -13.73 -15.81
N CYS A 20 13.68 -13.08 -14.69
CA CYS A 20 14.47 -13.65 -13.62
C CYS A 20 13.62 -14.63 -12.79
N PRO A 21 14.00 -15.91 -12.67
CA PRO A 21 13.27 -16.89 -11.87
C PRO A 21 13.34 -16.64 -10.35
N ARG A 22 14.23 -15.76 -9.87
CA ARG A 22 14.34 -15.43 -8.44
C ARG A 22 13.43 -14.29 -8.00
N ASP A 23 13.20 -13.31 -8.88
CA ASP A 23 12.54 -12.06 -8.49
C ASP A 23 11.51 -11.52 -9.50
N GLY A 24 11.28 -12.26 -10.60
CA GLY A 24 10.27 -11.94 -11.61
C GLY A 24 10.62 -10.79 -12.56
N ASN A 25 11.74 -10.07 -12.37
CA ASN A 25 12.06 -8.92 -13.21
C ASN A 25 12.46 -9.32 -14.63
N MET A 26 12.13 -8.48 -15.59
CA MET A 26 12.56 -8.64 -16.97
C MET A 26 14.09 -8.48 -17.07
N LEU A 27 14.75 -9.43 -17.73
CA LEU A 27 16.19 -9.45 -17.88
C LEU A 27 16.64 -8.46 -18.97
N VAL A 28 17.64 -7.65 -18.67
CA VAL A 28 18.17 -6.61 -19.58
C VAL A 28 19.45 -7.09 -20.27
N ALA A 29 19.73 -6.62 -21.49
CA ALA A 29 20.95 -6.99 -22.21
C ALA A 29 22.18 -6.55 -21.39
N ALA A 30 23.11 -7.48 -21.12
CA ALA A 30 24.34 -7.15 -20.42
C ALA A 30 25.25 -6.35 -21.36
N GLN A 31 25.35 -5.03 -21.15
CA GLN A 31 26.29 -4.20 -21.90
C GLN A 31 27.72 -4.48 -21.41
N SER A 32 28.58 -4.92 -22.31
CA SER A 32 30.03 -5.06 -22.10
C SER A 32 30.67 -3.69 -21.88
N LYS A 33 31.19 -3.43 -20.67
CA LYS A 33 31.97 -2.23 -20.35
C LYS A 33 33.28 -2.20 -21.14
N VAL A 34 33.49 -1.14 -21.92
CA VAL A 34 34.80 -0.77 -22.48
C VAL A 34 35.67 -0.19 -21.34
N PRO A 35 36.97 -0.53 -21.23
CA PRO A 35 37.84 0.05 -20.20
C PRO A 35 38.18 1.52 -20.51
N PRO A 36 38.38 2.37 -19.50
CA PRO A 36 38.81 3.76 -19.72
C PRO A 36 40.29 3.83 -20.13
N PRO A 37 40.71 4.88 -20.87
CA PRO A 37 42.10 5.07 -21.27
C PRO A 37 42.98 5.52 -20.10
N THR A 38 44.23 5.06 -20.11
CA THR A 38 45.30 5.34 -19.15
C THR A 38 45.78 6.80 -19.25
N PRO A 39 46.01 7.53 -18.14
CA PRO A 39 46.67 8.83 -18.18
C PRO A 39 48.21 8.71 -18.12
N ALA A 40 48.88 9.56 -18.91
CA ALA A 40 50.32 9.74 -18.96
C ALA A 40 50.87 10.50 -17.74
N ALA A 41 52.16 10.28 -17.44
CA ALA A 41 52.91 10.84 -16.31
C ALA A 41 53.23 12.35 -16.47
N PRO A 42 53.54 13.08 -15.36
CA PRO A 42 53.63 14.54 -15.37
C PRO A 42 55.08 15.06 -15.49
N SER A 43 55.23 16.26 -16.04
CA SER A 43 56.45 17.08 -15.92
C SER A 43 56.10 18.47 -15.36
N GLY A 44 56.86 18.86 -14.32
CA GLY A 44 57.30 20.24 -14.08
C GLY A 44 56.36 21.27 -13.42
N GLY A 45 56.57 21.48 -12.11
CA GLY A 45 56.90 22.80 -11.51
C GLY A 45 55.82 23.87 -11.31
N GLY A 46 55.66 24.35 -10.05
CA GLY A 46 55.20 25.71 -9.77
C GLY A 46 54.21 25.92 -8.60
N ALA A 47 54.77 26.24 -7.43
CA ALA A 47 54.27 27.01 -6.27
C ALA A 47 52.76 27.38 -6.07
N THR A 48 52.29 27.05 -4.85
CA THR A 48 51.43 27.80 -3.90
C THR A 48 50.05 28.37 -4.31
N ALA A 49 48.98 27.77 -3.76
CA ALA A 49 47.96 28.42 -2.91
C ALA A 49 46.93 27.37 -2.44
N VAL A 50 46.80 27.15 -1.13
CA VAL A 50 45.79 26.24 -0.56
C VAL A 50 44.41 26.89 -0.69
N ARG A 51 43.69 26.54 -1.76
CA ARG A 51 42.23 26.68 -1.83
C ARG A 51 41.61 25.37 -1.36
N THR A 52 40.88 25.42 -0.25
CA THR A 52 40.02 24.34 0.21
C THR A 52 39.10 23.92 -0.95
N PRO A 53 39.08 22.64 -1.36
CA PRO A 53 38.22 22.22 -2.45
C PRO A 53 36.76 22.43 -2.01
N PRO A 54 35.91 23.07 -2.85
CA PRO A 54 34.48 23.04 -2.59
C PRO A 54 34.06 21.58 -2.54
N GLY A 55 33.35 21.19 -1.46
CA GLY A 55 32.82 19.84 -1.30
C GLY A 55 32.08 19.36 -2.55
N PRO A 56 32.01 18.04 -2.78
CA PRO A 56 31.57 17.48 -4.05
C PRO A 56 30.20 18.06 -4.43
N ARG A 57 30.18 18.82 -5.54
CA ARG A 57 28.93 19.30 -6.15
C ARG A 57 28.12 18.06 -6.52
N ARG A 58 27.04 17.81 -5.76
CA ARG A 58 26.12 16.69 -6.01
C ARG A 58 25.50 16.87 -7.39
N GLY A 59 25.80 15.96 -8.31
CA GLY A 59 25.24 15.94 -9.66
C GLY A 59 23.71 15.72 -9.65
N PRO A 60 23.02 16.07 -10.74
CA PRO A 60 21.59 15.84 -10.87
C PRO A 60 21.35 14.33 -11.06
N GLY A 61 20.64 13.69 -10.12
CA GLY A 61 20.13 12.33 -10.36
C GLY A 61 20.00 11.37 -9.18
N PHE A 62 20.48 11.71 -7.97
CA PHE A 62 20.29 10.84 -6.81
C PHE A 62 18.99 11.18 -6.08
N ASP A 63 18.00 10.30 -6.17
CA ASP A 63 16.80 10.37 -5.32
C ASP A 63 17.21 10.06 -3.88
N ARG A 64 17.51 11.11 -3.10
CA ARG A 64 17.92 10.98 -1.70
C ARG A 64 16.88 10.20 -0.89
N ALA A 65 15.59 10.36 -1.21
CA ALA A 65 14.53 9.64 -0.52
C ALA A 65 14.68 8.11 -0.67
N ALA A 66 15.41 7.62 -1.68
CA ALA A 66 15.68 6.20 -1.92
C ALA A 66 16.91 5.65 -1.16
N THR A 67 17.79 6.51 -0.63
CA THR A 67 19.12 6.11 -0.14
C THR A 67 19.36 6.37 1.36
N LEU A 68 18.29 6.51 2.17
CA LEU A 68 18.40 6.91 3.58
C LEU A 68 18.93 5.84 4.54
N SER A 69 19.01 4.56 4.14
CA SER A 69 19.53 3.50 5.02
C SER A 69 20.94 3.83 5.55
N GLY A 70 21.14 3.70 6.86
CA GLY A 70 22.38 4.01 7.55
C GLY A 70 22.61 5.50 7.83
N GLN A 71 21.69 6.38 7.42
CA GLN A 71 21.79 7.83 7.67
C GLN A 71 20.99 8.23 8.92
N THR A 72 21.30 9.40 9.46
CA THR A 72 20.45 10.04 10.49
C THR A 72 19.60 11.12 9.84
N LEU A 73 18.28 11.00 9.96
CA LEU A 73 17.31 11.98 9.49
C LEU A 73 17.00 12.97 10.61
N ASP A 74 17.18 14.27 10.31
CA ASP A 74 16.90 15.42 11.19
C ASP A 74 17.50 15.34 12.60
N ALA A 75 18.68 14.71 12.72
CA ALA A 75 19.34 14.43 14.00
C ALA A 75 18.47 13.68 15.03
N ARG A 76 17.34 13.10 14.60
CA ARG A 76 16.31 12.50 15.45
C ARG A 76 16.11 11.03 15.18
N TYR A 77 16.28 10.59 13.94
CA TYR A 77 15.99 9.21 13.55
C TYR A 77 17.19 8.57 12.90
N GLN A 78 17.74 7.55 13.55
CA GLN A 78 18.76 6.70 12.95
C GLN A 78 18.07 5.70 12.02
N VAL A 79 18.17 5.92 10.71
CA VAL A 79 17.53 5.08 9.70
C VAL A 79 18.34 3.79 9.54
N THR A 80 17.70 2.65 9.81
CA THR A 80 18.37 1.35 9.83
C THR A 80 18.31 0.68 8.46
N GLN A 81 17.11 0.47 7.93
CA GLN A 81 16.91 -0.26 6.68
C GLN A 81 15.65 0.17 5.95
N LYS A 82 15.60 -0.07 4.64
CA LYS A 82 14.41 0.14 3.82
C LYS A 82 13.46 -1.04 3.99
N LEU A 83 12.22 -0.77 4.37
CA LEU A 83 11.15 -1.76 4.51
C LEU A 83 10.39 -1.95 3.19
N GLY A 84 10.23 -0.88 2.41
CA GLY A 84 9.45 -0.94 1.18
C GLY A 84 9.62 0.25 0.26
N GLU A 85 9.16 0.07 -0.97
CA GLU A 85 9.10 1.09 -2.01
C GLU A 85 7.73 1.03 -2.68
N GLY A 86 7.02 2.15 -2.66
CA GLY A 86 5.84 2.37 -3.49
C GLY A 86 6.17 3.30 -4.65
N GLY A 87 5.24 3.46 -5.59
CA GLY A 87 5.47 4.24 -6.82
C GLY A 87 5.92 5.69 -6.60
N MET A 88 5.67 6.28 -5.42
CA MET A 88 6.06 7.66 -5.11
C MET A 88 6.59 7.87 -3.68
N SER A 89 6.90 6.81 -2.95
CA SER A 89 7.36 6.91 -1.55
C SER A 89 8.21 5.72 -1.15
N TYR A 90 9.07 5.92 -0.16
CA TYR A 90 9.89 4.89 0.44
C TYR A 90 9.54 4.75 1.92
N VAL A 91 9.55 3.54 2.44
CA VAL A 91 9.30 3.27 3.86
C VAL A 91 10.57 2.69 4.46
N TYR A 92 11.01 3.24 5.58
CA TYR A 92 12.21 2.84 6.30
C TYR A 92 11.89 2.46 7.74
N LEU A 93 12.62 1.49 8.28
CA LEU A 93 12.76 1.28 9.71
C LEU A 93 13.81 2.26 10.24
N ALA A 94 13.50 2.93 11.33
CA ALA A 94 14.42 3.80 12.02
C ALA A 94 14.27 3.65 13.54
N ARG A 95 15.28 4.13 14.27
CA ARG A 95 15.24 4.28 15.72
C ARG A 95 15.21 5.75 16.08
N GLU A 96 14.27 6.17 16.90
CA GLU A 96 14.28 7.53 17.45
C GLU A 96 15.42 7.65 18.48
N VAL A 97 16.30 8.63 18.29
CA VAL A 97 17.53 8.78 19.09
C VAL A 97 17.23 9.11 20.55
N ALA A 98 16.15 9.85 20.81
CA ALA A 98 15.82 10.33 22.15
C ALA A 98 15.20 9.24 23.05
N SER A 99 14.27 8.46 22.51
CA SER A 99 13.54 7.40 23.22
C SER A 99 14.20 6.03 23.07
N GLY A 100 14.90 5.80 21.96
CA GLY A 100 15.36 4.49 21.55
C GLY A 100 14.28 3.64 20.87
N ASP A 101 13.06 4.16 20.68
CA ASP A 101 11.95 3.39 20.12
C ASP A 101 12.11 3.15 18.61
N GLU A 102 11.61 2.00 18.15
CA GLU A 102 11.55 1.68 16.72
C GLU A 102 10.33 2.35 16.07
N VAL A 103 10.58 3.03 14.95
CA VAL A 103 9.57 3.74 14.17
C VAL A 103 9.70 3.38 12.69
N ALA A 104 8.57 3.45 11.98
CA ALA A 104 8.59 3.44 10.53
C ALA A 104 8.51 4.88 10.00
N ILE A 105 9.34 5.19 9.00
CA ILE A 105 9.41 6.50 8.36
C ILE A 105 9.05 6.37 6.89
N LYS A 106 7.93 6.98 6.50
CA LYS A 106 7.51 7.07 5.10
C LYS A 106 8.00 8.40 4.53
N VAL A 107 8.93 8.33 3.59
CA VAL A 107 9.51 9.49 2.90
C VAL A 107 8.88 9.63 1.53
N LEU A 108 8.37 10.81 1.22
CA LEU A 108 7.74 11.08 -0.05
C LEU A 108 8.80 11.47 -1.08
N SER A 109 8.70 10.93 -2.29
CA SER A 109 9.65 11.22 -3.35
C SER A 109 9.62 12.73 -3.69
N PRO A 110 10.77 13.36 -3.97
CA PRO A 110 10.86 14.78 -4.38
C PRO A 110 9.96 15.14 -5.58
N LYS A 111 9.59 14.15 -6.41
CA LYS A 111 8.64 14.33 -7.53
C LYS A 111 7.24 14.78 -7.08
N LEU A 112 6.85 14.53 -5.82
CA LEU A 112 5.64 15.09 -5.22
C LEU A 112 5.84 16.52 -4.68
N ALA A 113 7.06 16.85 -4.27
CA ALA A 113 7.39 18.09 -3.55
C ALA A 113 7.66 19.30 -4.48
N THR A 114 7.52 19.14 -5.79
CA THR A 114 7.79 20.21 -6.77
C THR A 114 6.73 21.30 -6.82
N ASP A 115 5.53 21.05 -6.30
CA ASP A 115 4.44 22.03 -6.23
C ASP A 115 4.12 22.39 -4.77
N ARG A 116 4.29 23.66 -4.41
CA ARG A 116 3.99 24.18 -3.06
C ARG A 116 2.54 23.93 -2.66
N SER A 117 1.59 23.99 -3.59
CA SER A 117 0.17 23.76 -3.29
C SER A 117 -0.09 22.30 -2.89
N SER A 118 0.65 21.37 -3.50
CA SER A 118 0.60 19.95 -3.17
C SER A 118 1.20 19.63 -1.80
N VAL A 119 2.27 20.33 -1.41
CA VAL A 119 2.91 20.16 -0.09
C VAL A 119 2.01 20.67 1.03
N GLU A 120 1.40 21.85 0.88
CA GLU A 120 0.49 22.40 1.89
C GLU A 120 -0.74 21.52 2.11
N ARG A 121 -1.30 20.97 1.02
CA ARG A 121 -2.41 20.01 1.09
C ARG A 121 -2.02 18.74 1.82
N LEU A 122 -0.86 18.17 1.48
CA LEU A 122 -0.31 17.02 2.18
C LEU A 122 -0.15 17.30 3.69
N ARG A 123 0.36 18.48 4.07
CA ARG A 123 0.47 18.86 5.49
C ARG A 123 -0.90 18.89 6.17
N ARG A 124 -1.92 19.43 5.50
CA ARG A 124 -3.30 19.44 6.00
C ARG A 124 -3.86 18.02 6.15
N GLU A 125 -3.68 17.16 5.15
CA GLU A 125 -4.15 15.76 5.20
C GLU A 125 -3.43 14.97 6.30
N ALA A 126 -2.11 15.12 6.43
CA ALA A 126 -1.34 14.52 7.51
C ALA A 126 -1.82 15.00 8.88
N GLY A 127 -2.10 16.30 9.03
CA GLY A 127 -2.67 16.86 10.26
C GLY A 127 -4.04 16.26 10.62
N LEU A 128 -4.90 16.00 9.63
CA LEU A 128 -6.17 15.30 9.86
C LEU A 128 -5.93 13.84 10.26
N ALA A 129 -5.06 13.13 9.56
CA ALA A 129 -4.74 11.73 9.86
C ALA A 129 -4.01 11.56 11.21
N MET A 130 -3.30 12.57 11.71
CA MET A 130 -2.74 12.58 13.06
C MET A 130 -3.82 12.57 14.18
N ARG A 131 -5.07 12.93 13.86
CA ARG A 131 -6.22 12.83 14.78
C ARG A 131 -6.76 11.40 14.89
N LEU A 132 -6.35 10.50 14.01
CA LEU A 132 -6.74 9.09 14.08
C LEU A 132 -6.01 8.42 15.24
N ASP A 133 -6.77 8.16 16.30
CA ASP A 133 -6.31 7.43 17.48
C ASP A 133 -7.23 6.22 17.72
N HIS A 134 -6.86 5.08 17.16
CA HIS A 134 -7.63 3.85 17.26
C HIS A 134 -6.72 2.62 17.11
N ALA A 135 -7.01 1.54 17.85
CA ALA A 135 -6.15 0.34 17.88
C ALA A 135 -5.98 -0.35 16.51
N ASN A 136 -6.98 -0.23 15.63
CA ASN A 136 -6.99 -0.79 14.27
C ASN A 136 -6.60 0.21 13.17
N VAL A 137 -6.01 1.35 13.54
CA VAL A 137 -5.52 2.37 12.59
C VAL A 137 -4.07 2.70 12.92
N CYS A 138 -3.21 2.70 11.90
CA CYS A 138 -1.83 3.14 12.05
C CYS A 138 -1.81 4.66 12.19
N ARG A 139 -1.60 5.14 13.41
CA ARG A 139 -1.51 6.57 13.73
C ARG A 139 -0.23 7.19 13.16
N ILE A 140 -0.36 8.41 12.66
CA ILE A 140 0.80 9.26 12.36
C ILE A 140 1.26 9.93 13.64
N LEU A 141 2.51 9.68 14.04
CA LEU A 141 3.12 10.30 15.22
C LEU A 141 3.62 11.71 14.90
N ARG A 142 4.19 11.88 13.71
CA ARG A 142 4.79 13.15 13.29
C ARG A 142 4.79 13.31 11.77
N LEU A 143 4.60 14.55 11.33
CA LEU A 143 5.01 15.03 10.03
C LEU A 143 6.27 15.88 10.18
N GLY A 144 7.30 15.59 9.38
CA GLY A 144 8.54 16.32 9.37
C GLY A 144 8.98 16.73 7.97
N GLU A 145 9.92 17.67 7.93
CA GLU A 145 10.57 18.13 6.71
C GLU A 145 12.05 18.35 7.04
N SER A 146 12.92 17.69 6.29
CA SER A 146 14.36 17.82 6.47
C SER A 146 14.88 19.17 5.95
N GLU A 147 16.09 19.55 6.35
CA GLU A 147 16.73 20.79 5.90
C GLU A 147 16.82 20.92 4.36
N ASP A 148 16.90 19.78 3.67
CA ASP A 148 16.92 19.71 2.20
C ASP A 148 15.55 19.48 1.56
N GLY A 149 14.46 19.63 2.33
CA GLY A 149 13.08 19.64 1.84
C GLY A 149 12.44 18.26 1.65
N LEU A 150 13.01 17.18 2.22
CA LEU A 150 12.35 15.87 2.19
C LEU A 150 11.22 15.85 3.20
N ILE A 151 10.00 15.63 2.71
CA ILE A 151 8.83 15.46 3.57
C ILE A 151 8.71 14.01 3.98
N TYR A 152 8.54 13.77 5.28
CA TYR A 152 8.41 12.44 5.83
C TYR A 152 7.37 12.35 6.93
N LEU A 153 6.83 11.16 7.10
CA LEU A 153 5.85 10.80 8.10
C LEU A 153 6.46 9.75 9.01
N VAL A 154 6.31 9.94 10.32
CA VAL A 154 6.75 8.99 11.34
C VAL A 154 5.52 8.29 11.90
N MET A 155 5.56 6.97 11.95
CA MET A 155 4.51 6.10 12.46
C MET A 155 5.12 5.00 13.33
N PRO A 156 4.35 4.36 14.22
CA PRO A 156 4.84 3.23 15.00
C PRO A 156 5.36 2.14 14.07
N PHE A 157 6.48 1.52 14.43
CA PHE A 157 6.88 0.30 13.73
C PHE A 157 5.96 -0.85 14.19
N LEU A 158 5.17 -1.37 13.25
CA LEU A 158 4.29 -2.52 13.50
C LEU A 158 5.04 -3.80 13.14
N ASN A 159 5.35 -4.61 14.15
CA ASN A 159 5.97 -5.91 13.94
C ASN A 159 4.89 -6.94 13.54
N GLY A 160 4.73 -7.14 12.23
CA GLY A 160 3.69 -7.99 11.67
C GLY A 160 3.96 -8.36 10.21
N GLU A 161 2.96 -8.95 9.57
CA GLU A 161 2.97 -9.23 8.13
C GLU A 161 1.78 -8.54 7.43
N LEU A 162 1.94 -8.21 6.16
CA LEU A 162 0.82 -7.64 5.38
C LEU A 162 -0.25 -8.70 5.12
N LEU A 163 -1.51 -8.28 5.04
CA LEU A 163 -2.61 -9.18 4.66
C LEU A 163 -2.35 -9.82 3.29
N SER A 164 -1.80 -9.07 2.34
CA SER A 164 -1.39 -9.58 1.03
C SER A 164 -0.38 -10.73 1.12
N ASP A 165 0.61 -10.62 1.99
CA ASP A 165 1.66 -11.62 2.14
C ASP A 165 1.08 -12.89 2.80
N ARG A 166 0.16 -12.69 3.76
CA ARG A 166 -0.60 -13.78 4.38
C ARG A 166 -1.45 -14.52 3.36
N GLU A 167 -2.14 -13.82 2.46
CA GLU A 167 -2.97 -14.42 1.40
C GLU A 167 -2.12 -15.22 0.41
N VAL A 168 -0.96 -14.70 -0.01
CA VAL A 168 -0.04 -15.42 -0.89
C VAL A 168 0.50 -16.68 -0.22
N ARG A 169 0.85 -16.60 1.07
CA ARG A 169 1.45 -17.71 1.82
C ARG A 169 0.44 -18.78 2.25
N GLY A 170 -0.75 -18.36 2.69
CA GLY A 170 -1.76 -19.21 3.31
C GLY A 170 -2.93 -19.58 2.40
N GLY A 171 -3.11 -18.86 1.28
CA GLY A 171 -4.29 -18.98 0.43
C GLY A 171 -5.57 -18.49 1.12
N PRO A 172 -6.74 -18.99 0.70
CA PRO A 172 -8.03 -18.59 1.27
C PRO A 172 -8.13 -18.84 2.78
N MET A 173 -8.60 -17.84 3.52
CA MET A 173 -8.68 -17.87 4.98
C MET A 173 -9.86 -18.68 5.49
N ALA A 174 -9.71 -19.18 6.72
CA ALA A 174 -10.81 -19.77 7.48
C ALA A 174 -11.84 -18.69 7.83
N LEU A 175 -13.13 -19.04 7.78
CA LEU A 175 -14.23 -18.10 7.95
C LEU A 175 -14.14 -17.30 9.26
N ALA A 176 -13.96 -17.99 10.39
CA ALA A 176 -13.90 -17.37 11.72
C ALA A 176 -12.76 -16.36 11.82
N GLN A 177 -11.58 -16.73 11.33
CA GLN A 177 -10.40 -15.86 11.32
C GLN A 177 -10.61 -14.64 10.43
N GLY A 178 -11.11 -14.83 9.20
CA GLY A 178 -11.35 -13.73 8.28
C GLY A 178 -12.40 -12.75 8.80
N ILE A 179 -13.49 -13.23 9.41
CA ILE A 179 -14.52 -12.36 10.01
C ILE A 179 -13.94 -11.52 11.15
N ASP A 180 -13.12 -12.11 12.03
CA ASP A 180 -12.54 -11.33 13.13
C ASP A 180 -11.62 -10.21 12.62
N LEU A 181 -10.76 -10.50 11.64
CA LEU A 181 -9.91 -9.48 11.01
C LEU A 181 -10.73 -8.39 10.31
N LEU A 182 -11.78 -8.76 9.58
CA LEU A 182 -12.65 -7.80 8.90
C LEU A 182 -13.40 -6.90 9.88
N ARG A 183 -13.86 -7.44 11.01
CA ARG A 183 -14.51 -6.65 12.08
C ARG A 183 -13.55 -5.61 12.64
N GLN A 184 -12.30 -5.99 12.88
CA GLN A 184 -11.25 -5.08 13.34
C GLN A 184 -10.97 -3.96 12.31
N VAL A 185 -10.89 -4.31 11.02
CA VAL A 185 -10.74 -3.32 9.93
C VAL A 185 -11.94 -2.38 9.87
N CYS A 186 -13.17 -2.89 9.96
CA CYS A 186 -14.38 -2.08 10.01
C CYS A 186 -14.39 -1.09 11.17
N ALA A 187 -13.93 -1.49 12.36
CA ALA A 187 -13.83 -0.59 13.52
C ALA A 187 -12.87 0.58 13.23
N GLY A 188 -11.70 0.28 12.65
CA GLY A 188 -10.74 1.31 12.25
C GLY A 188 -11.26 2.26 11.17
N LEU A 189 -11.93 1.74 10.14
CA LEU A 189 -12.55 2.55 9.09
C LEU A 189 -13.68 3.42 9.64
N HIS A 190 -14.54 2.87 10.50
CA HIS A 190 -15.64 3.63 11.08
C HIS A 190 -15.12 4.82 11.89
N HIS A 191 -14.10 4.60 12.73
CA HIS A 191 -13.45 5.68 13.49
C HIS A 191 -12.92 6.80 12.58
N ALA A 192 -12.32 6.43 11.44
CA ALA A 192 -11.87 7.42 10.46
C ALA A 192 -13.04 8.15 9.77
N HIS A 193 -14.12 7.44 9.44
CA HIS A 193 -15.31 8.01 8.79
C HIS A 193 -16.04 9.00 9.68
N GLU A 194 -16.10 8.78 10.99
CA GLU A 194 -16.64 9.74 11.97
C GLU A 194 -15.87 11.07 11.97
N LEU A 195 -14.57 11.01 11.68
CA LEU A 195 -13.71 12.18 11.51
C LEU A 195 -13.72 12.75 10.09
N GLN A 196 -14.62 12.25 9.21
CA GLN A 196 -14.74 12.60 7.80
C GLN A 196 -13.48 12.27 6.98
N ILE A 197 -12.71 11.27 7.41
CA ILE A 197 -11.50 10.81 6.73
C ILE A 197 -11.82 9.50 6.00
N VAL A 198 -11.79 9.55 4.67
CA VAL A 198 -11.99 8.38 3.79
C VAL A 198 -10.61 7.84 3.39
N HIS A 199 -10.42 6.52 3.46
CA HIS A 199 -9.15 5.86 3.15
C HIS A 199 -8.79 5.95 1.66
N ARG A 200 -9.75 5.70 0.75
CA ARG A 200 -9.66 5.85 -0.73
C ARG A 200 -8.70 4.89 -1.45
N ASP A 201 -7.93 4.08 -0.74
CA ASP A 201 -7.03 3.08 -1.34
C ASP A 201 -6.98 1.77 -0.53
N LEU A 202 -8.12 1.33 0.00
CA LEU A 202 -8.11 0.16 0.87
C LEU A 202 -7.87 -1.10 0.04
N LYS A 203 -6.90 -1.91 0.46
CA LYS A 203 -6.44 -3.13 -0.21
C LYS A 203 -5.58 -3.96 0.75
N PRO A 204 -5.28 -5.24 0.46
CA PRO A 204 -4.55 -6.10 1.38
C PRO A 204 -3.16 -5.58 1.77
N GLU A 205 -2.45 -4.88 0.88
CA GLU A 205 -1.12 -4.30 1.18
C GLU A 205 -1.18 -3.13 2.16
N ASN A 206 -2.36 -2.58 2.42
CA ASN A 206 -2.58 -1.48 3.37
C ASN A 206 -3.17 -1.98 4.70
N ILE A 207 -3.19 -3.29 4.94
CA ILE A 207 -3.63 -3.90 6.20
C ILE A 207 -2.48 -4.72 6.78
N MET A 208 -1.99 -4.31 7.95
CA MET A 208 -0.96 -5.03 8.70
C MET A 208 -1.61 -5.97 9.71
N LEU A 209 -1.13 -7.21 9.79
CA LEU A 209 -1.51 -8.19 10.78
C LEU A 209 -0.41 -8.28 11.84
N VAL A 210 -0.67 -7.72 13.02
CA VAL A 210 0.27 -7.68 14.14
C VAL A 210 -0.08 -8.80 15.11
N ARG A 211 0.89 -9.66 15.45
CA ARG A 211 0.66 -10.73 16.41
C ARG A 211 0.50 -10.14 17.82
N GLU A 212 -0.56 -10.53 18.52
CA GLU A 212 -0.76 -10.18 19.92
C GLU A 212 -0.25 -11.29 20.85
N ASP A 213 0.20 -10.92 22.04
CA ASP A 213 0.74 -11.83 23.06
C ASP A 213 -0.27 -12.92 23.47
N GLY A 214 -1.57 -12.64 23.32
CA GLY A 214 -2.67 -13.58 23.60
C GLY A 214 -2.96 -14.62 22.50
N GLY A 215 -2.19 -14.63 21.40
CA GLY A 215 -2.30 -15.67 20.37
C GLY A 215 -3.25 -15.36 19.19
N GLY A 216 -3.64 -14.10 18.99
CA GLY A 216 -4.43 -13.62 17.86
C GLY A 216 -3.68 -12.64 16.96
N ASP A 217 -4.26 -12.30 15.81
CA ASP A 217 -3.73 -11.23 14.95
C ASP A 217 -4.61 -9.98 15.10
N ARG A 218 -3.98 -8.83 15.35
CA ARG A 218 -4.60 -7.52 15.30
C ARG A 218 -4.45 -6.93 13.91
N ALA A 219 -5.56 -6.62 13.25
CA ALA A 219 -5.57 -5.91 11.97
C ALA A 219 -5.40 -4.40 12.18
N VAL A 220 -4.44 -3.80 11.50
CA VAL A 220 -4.16 -2.36 11.54
C VAL A 220 -4.17 -1.79 10.13
N VAL A 221 -5.09 -0.87 9.87
CA VAL A 221 -5.21 -0.18 8.58
C VAL A 221 -4.14 0.91 8.50
N MET A 222 -3.35 0.88 7.44
CA MET A 222 -2.23 1.80 7.19
C MET A 222 -2.57 2.80 6.08
N ASP A 223 -1.82 3.90 5.99
CA ASP A 223 -1.80 4.76 4.80
C ASP A 223 -3.13 5.44 4.41
N PHE A 224 -3.86 5.98 5.40
CA PHE A 224 -5.06 6.79 5.17
C PHE A 224 -4.81 8.01 4.27
N GLY A 225 -5.15 7.90 2.99
CA GLY A 225 -5.51 9.00 2.10
C GLY A 225 -4.45 10.05 1.73
N LEU A 226 -3.29 10.12 2.40
CA LEU A 226 -2.31 11.24 2.38
C LEU A 226 -1.75 11.65 1.00
N ALA A 227 -2.03 10.89 -0.06
CA ALA A 227 -1.41 11.10 -1.37
C ALA A 227 -2.43 11.31 -2.51
N LYS A 228 -3.74 11.31 -2.23
CA LYS A 228 -4.75 11.03 -3.28
C LYS A 228 -5.76 12.13 -3.59
N GLU A 229 -5.78 13.28 -2.90
CA GLU A 229 -6.52 14.44 -3.44
C GLU A 229 -5.97 14.97 -4.77
N ARG A 230 -4.79 14.52 -5.20
CA ARG A 230 -4.30 14.70 -6.59
C ARG A 230 -5.28 14.20 -7.67
N ARG A 231 -6.32 13.45 -7.28
CA ARG A 231 -7.32 12.90 -8.18
C ARG A 231 -8.45 13.87 -8.58
N ALA A 232 -8.52 15.06 -7.97
CA ALA A 232 -9.50 16.09 -8.38
C ALA A 232 -8.95 17.05 -9.45
N ASP A 233 -7.78 16.76 -10.03
CA ASP A 233 -7.20 17.56 -11.13
C ASP A 233 -7.74 17.04 -12.50
N PRO A 234 -8.23 17.92 -13.40
CA PRO A 234 -8.59 17.59 -14.79
C PRO A 234 -7.55 16.74 -15.56
N ALA A 235 -6.30 16.67 -15.07
CA ALA A 235 -5.26 15.78 -15.56
C ALA A 235 -5.59 14.27 -15.48
N ILE A 236 -6.59 13.83 -14.70
CA ILE A 236 -7.05 12.42 -14.70
C ILE A 236 -7.52 11.99 -16.09
N ALA A 237 -8.24 12.87 -16.81
CA ALA A 237 -8.71 12.56 -18.15
C ALA A 237 -7.54 12.31 -19.13
N LYS A 238 -6.39 12.96 -18.91
CA LYS A 238 -5.17 12.77 -19.71
C LYS A 238 -4.36 11.53 -19.31
N LEU A 239 -4.32 11.17 -18.02
CA LEU A 239 -3.59 9.98 -17.55
C LEU A 239 -4.27 8.66 -17.93
N THR A 240 -5.61 8.63 -17.97
CA THR A 240 -6.35 7.52 -18.58
C THR A 240 -6.14 7.44 -20.09
N ALA A 241 -5.93 8.58 -20.77
CA ALA A 241 -5.65 8.63 -22.21
C ALA A 241 -4.22 8.18 -22.58
N THR A 242 -3.26 8.24 -21.65
CA THR A 242 -1.88 7.76 -21.84
C THR A 242 -1.62 6.36 -21.28
N GLY A 243 -2.64 5.71 -20.69
CA GLY A 243 -2.54 4.34 -20.17
C GLY A 243 -1.79 4.21 -18.83
N ILE A 244 -1.43 5.31 -18.17
CA ILE A 244 -0.74 5.30 -16.88
C ILE A 244 -1.77 5.38 -15.76
N ILE A 245 -2.18 4.23 -15.23
CA ILE A 245 -3.09 4.14 -14.09
C ILE A 245 -2.27 4.24 -12.79
N LEU A 246 -2.50 5.29 -11.98
CA LEU A 246 -1.89 5.45 -10.65
C LEU A 246 -2.80 4.87 -9.54
N GLY A 247 -2.43 3.70 -9.02
CA GLY A 247 -3.09 2.97 -7.93
C GLY A 247 -3.20 1.48 -8.23
N THR A 248 -3.82 0.72 -7.31
CA THR A 248 -4.22 -0.68 -7.52
C THR A 248 -5.68 -0.67 -8.00
N PRO A 249 -5.95 -0.62 -9.32
CA PRO A 249 -7.29 -0.43 -9.88
C PRO A 249 -8.31 -1.50 -9.45
N GLU A 250 -7.81 -2.66 -9.03
CA GLU A 250 -8.57 -3.84 -8.61
C GLU A 250 -9.58 -3.52 -7.48
N PHE A 251 -9.20 -2.69 -6.50
CA PHE A 251 -9.98 -2.44 -5.27
C PHE A 251 -10.74 -1.10 -5.22
N MET A 252 -10.63 -0.26 -6.25
CA MET A 252 -11.37 1.01 -6.28
C MET A 252 -12.89 0.80 -6.08
N SER A 253 -13.68 1.84 -5.94
CA SER A 253 -15.15 1.77 -6.06
C SER A 253 -15.66 2.28 -7.42
N PRO A 254 -16.90 1.96 -7.85
CA PRO A 254 -17.47 2.46 -9.10
C PRO A 254 -17.50 4.00 -9.18
N GLU A 255 -17.76 4.67 -8.06
CA GLU A 255 -17.73 6.13 -7.95
C GLU A 255 -16.31 6.70 -8.04
N GLN A 256 -15.29 5.98 -7.52
CA GLN A 256 -13.88 6.34 -7.72
C GLN A 256 -13.46 6.27 -9.19
N ILE A 257 -13.85 5.19 -9.90
CA ILE A 257 -13.57 5.06 -11.34
C ILE A 257 -14.22 6.20 -12.12
N ARG A 258 -15.44 6.60 -11.73
CA ARG A 258 -16.18 7.70 -12.36
C ARG A 258 -15.73 9.10 -11.94
N GLY A 259 -14.76 9.21 -11.02
CA GLY A 259 -14.31 10.50 -10.49
C GLY A 259 -15.39 11.28 -9.73
N ARG A 260 -16.36 10.57 -9.12
CA ARG A 260 -17.41 11.19 -8.30
C ARG A 260 -16.91 11.45 -6.88
N PRO A 261 -17.58 12.34 -6.11
CA PRO A 261 -17.31 12.52 -4.69
C PRO A 261 -17.36 11.19 -3.93
N LEU A 262 -16.47 11.04 -2.95
CA LEU A 262 -16.30 9.81 -2.17
C LEU A 262 -16.69 10.06 -0.73
N ASP A 263 -17.31 9.08 -0.11
CA ASP A 263 -17.54 8.98 1.33
C ASP A 263 -17.09 7.61 1.85
N GLY A 264 -17.35 7.32 3.13
CA GLY A 264 -16.94 6.06 3.76
C GLY A 264 -17.47 4.80 3.05
N ARG A 265 -18.54 4.90 2.27
CA ARG A 265 -19.13 3.76 1.52
C ARG A 265 -18.26 3.32 0.35
N SER A 266 -17.33 4.17 -0.10
CA SER A 266 -16.28 3.75 -1.03
C SER A 266 -15.29 2.78 -0.39
N ASP A 267 -14.94 2.99 0.88
CA ASP A 267 -14.05 2.08 1.61
C ASP A 267 -14.76 0.76 1.96
N ILE A 268 -16.07 0.80 2.24
CA ILE A 268 -16.89 -0.41 2.45
C ILE A 268 -16.89 -1.30 1.21
N TYR A 269 -17.02 -0.70 0.02
CA TYR A 269 -16.94 -1.44 -1.24
C TYR A 269 -15.57 -2.09 -1.43
N ALA A 270 -14.49 -1.33 -1.20
CA ALA A 270 -13.13 -1.85 -1.28
C ALA A 270 -12.90 -2.99 -0.28
N LEU A 271 -13.39 -2.85 0.96
CA LEU A 271 -13.33 -3.90 1.97
C LEU A 271 -14.15 -5.13 1.56
N GLY A 272 -15.28 -4.96 0.87
CA GLY A 272 -16.05 -6.05 0.29
C GLY A 272 -15.24 -6.85 -0.74
N ILE A 273 -14.41 -6.18 -1.54
CA ILE A 273 -13.48 -6.85 -2.48
C ILE A 273 -12.39 -7.60 -1.69
N VAL A 274 -11.77 -6.96 -0.70
CA VAL A 274 -10.76 -7.59 0.17
C VAL A 274 -11.34 -8.83 0.84
N ALA A 275 -12.52 -8.74 1.45
CA ALA A 275 -13.18 -9.87 2.08
C ALA A 275 -13.46 -11.03 1.10
N PHE A 276 -13.92 -10.72 -0.11
CA PHE A 276 -14.14 -11.73 -1.14
C PHE A 276 -12.83 -12.45 -1.52
N GLU A 277 -11.74 -11.70 -1.67
CA GLU A 277 -10.41 -12.25 -1.95
C GLU A 277 -9.89 -13.08 -0.78
N MET A 278 -9.96 -12.59 0.45
CA MET A 278 -9.57 -13.33 1.65
C MET A 278 -10.22 -14.71 1.71
N PHE A 279 -11.50 -14.83 1.34
CA PHE A 279 -12.22 -16.10 1.44
C PHE A 279 -12.09 -17.01 0.21
N THR A 280 -11.72 -16.48 -0.95
CA THR A 280 -11.71 -17.25 -2.21
C THR A 280 -10.35 -17.34 -2.91
N GLY A 281 -9.40 -16.48 -2.53
CA GLY A 281 -8.14 -16.27 -3.22
C GLY A 281 -8.30 -15.66 -4.62
N LYS A 282 -9.47 -15.10 -4.94
CA LYS A 282 -9.79 -14.53 -6.26
C LYS A 282 -10.54 -13.22 -6.08
N LEU A 283 -10.41 -12.32 -7.06
CA LEU A 283 -11.22 -11.11 -7.11
C LEU A 283 -12.66 -11.39 -7.57
N PRO A 284 -13.66 -10.62 -7.09
CA PRO A 284 -15.06 -10.76 -7.49
C PRO A 284 -15.33 -10.33 -8.93
N PHE A 285 -14.48 -9.47 -9.49
CA PHE A 285 -14.51 -9.05 -10.88
C PHE A 285 -13.23 -9.54 -11.57
N GLN A 286 -13.30 -9.83 -12.87
CA GLN A 286 -12.15 -10.24 -13.66
C GLN A 286 -12.08 -9.48 -14.97
N GLY A 287 -10.86 -9.22 -15.43
CA GLY A 287 -10.55 -8.61 -16.72
C GLY A 287 -9.15 -9.00 -17.14
N ARG A 288 -8.84 -8.96 -18.44
CA ARG A 288 -7.50 -9.31 -18.97
C ARG A 288 -6.45 -8.25 -18.65
N ASN A 289 -6.90 -7.05 -18.28
CA ASN A 289 -6.07 -5.92 -17.89
C ASN A 289 -6.84 -5.01 -16.92
N ALA A 290 -6.15 -4.01 -16.37
CA ALA A 290 -6.72 -3.04 -15.44
C ALA A 290 -7.94 -2.28 -15.97
N GLN A 291 -7.95 -1.91 -17.26
CA GLN A 291 -9.07 -1.19 -17.86
C GLN A 291 -10.32 -2.09 -17.96
N GLU A 292 -10.16 -3.34 -18.39
CA GLU A 292 -11.25 -4.31 -18.42
C GLU A 292 -11.81 -4.58 -17.03
N MET A 293 -10.95 -4.67 -16.01
CA MET A 293 -11.37 -4.82 -14.61
C MET A 293 -12.22 -3.64 -14.13
N MET A 294 -11.80 -2.41 -14.46
CA MET A 294 -12.58 -1.21 -14.15
C MET A 294 -13.94 -1.23 -14.86
N ILE A 295 -13.97 -1.58 -16.15
CA ILE A 295 -15.22 -1.66 -16.93
C ILE A 295 -16.15 -2.73 -16.33
N ALA A 296 -15.62 -3.91 -15.98
CA ALA A 296 -16.39 -4.98 -15.35
C ALA A 296 -17.07 -4.49 -14.07
N ARG A 297 -16.37 -3.70 -13.25
CA ARG A 297 -16.96 -3.12 -12.03
C ARG A 297 -18.01 -2.03 -12.27
N LEU A 298 -18.05 -1.43 -13.45
CA LEU A 298 -19.06 -0.44 -13.81
C LEU A 298 -20.32 -1.07 -14.43
N ARG A 299 -20.23 -2.30 -14.93
CA ARG A 299 -21.26 -2.92 -15.79
C ARG A 299 -21.72 -4.31 -15.34
N ASP A 300 -20.81 -5.10 -14.79
CA ASP A 300 -21.05 -6.51 -14.49
C ASP A 300 -21.46 -6.71 -13.03
N ARG A 301 -21.98 -7.89 -12.74
CA ARG A 301 -22.24 -8.33 -11.37
C ARG A 301 -21.00 -9.04 -10.81
N PRO A 302 -20.70 -8.90 -9.51
CA PRO A 302 -19.63 -9.65 -8.89
C PRO A 302 -19.93 -11.15 -9.00
N ARG A 303 -18.87 -11.96 -9.09
CA ARG A 303 -19.00 -13.42 -8.97
C ARG A 303 -19.62 -13.79 -7.65
N GLN A 304 -20.43 -14.86 -7.66
CA GLN A 304 -21.04 -15.37 -6.45
C GLN A 304 -19.97 -16.09 -5.62
N LEU A 305 -19.89 -15.75 -4.34
CA LEU A 305 -18.91 -16.29 -3.39
C LEU A 305 -18.99 -17.82 -3.33
N ARG A 306 -20.21 -18.35 -3.24
CA ARG A 306 -20.48 -19.78 -3.07
C ARG A 306 -20.29 -20.60 -4.33
N GLN A 307 -20.14 -19.97 -5.50
CA GLN A 307 -19.66 -20.68 -6.70
C GLN A 307 -18.17 -21.06 -6.58
N LEU A 308 -17.39 -20.29 -5.83
CA LEU A 308 -15.96 -20.55 -5.61
C LEU A 308 -15.71 -21.31 -4.30
N ARG A 309 -16.52 -21.06 -3.27
CA ARG A 309 -16.44 -21.68 -1.95
C ARG A 309 -17.84 -22.08 -1.44
N PRO A 310 -18.39 -23.22 -1.91
CA PRO A 310 -19.75 -23.65 -1.59
C PRO A 310 -20.01 -23.91 -0.10
N ASP A 311 -18.94 -24.18 0.66
CA ASP A 311 -18.93 -24.44 2.11
C ASP A 311 -19.25 -23.19 2.94
N LEU A 312 -19.17 -21.99 2.36
CA LEU A 312 -19.43 -20.74 3.07
C LEU A 312 -20.93 -20.46 3.24
N PRO A 313 -21.34 -19.80 4.35
CA PRO A 313 -22.74 -19.48 4.62
C PRO A 313 -23.37 -18.56 3.56
N ALA A 314 -24.64 -18.79 3.23
CA ALA A 314 -25.39 -17.92 2.32
C ALA A 314 -25.51 -16.48 2.83
N ASN A 315 -25.53 -16.28 4.15
CA ASN A 315 -25.58 -14.94 4.72
C ASN A 315 -24.29 -14.14 4.48
N LEU A 316 -23.13 -14.80 4.40
CA LEU A 316 -21.86 -14.15 4.03
C LEU A 316 -21.90 -13.65 2.59
N GLU A 317 -22.37 -14.49 1.67
CA GLU A 317 -22.53 -14.09 0.28
C GLU A 317 -23.48 -12.90 0.13
N LYS A 318 -24.62 -12.90 0.84
CA LYS A 318 -25.53 -11.74 0.88
C LYS A 318 -24.86 -10.50 1.44
N ALA A 319 -24.06 -10.66 2.50
CA ALA A 319 -23.39 -9.54 3.14
C ALA A 319 -22.38 -8.88 2.20
N LEU A 320 -21.54 -9.68 1.52
CA LEU A 320 -20.59 -9.21 0.53
C LEU A 320 -21.26 -8.63 -0.72
N ALA A 321 -22.34 -9.27 -1.21
CA ALA A 321 -23.09 -8.76 -2.36
C ALA A 321 -23.62 -7.34 -2.10
N ARG A 322 -24.16 -7.07 -0.90
CA ARG A 322 -24.60 -5.72 -0.51
C ARG A 322 -23.46 -4.71 -0.42
N ALA A 323 -22.31 -5.10 0.14
CA ALA A 323 -21.13 -4.22 0.18
C ALA A 323 -20.61 -3.88 -1.23
N LEU A 324 -20.76 -4.81 -2.18
CA LEU A 324 -20.35 -4.68 -3.58
C LEU A 324 -21.41 -4.08 -4.50
N GLU A 325 -22.48 -3.50 -3.96
CA GLU A 325 -23.49 -2.82 -4.78
C GLU A 325 -22.88 -1.65 -5.56
N SER A 326 -23.31 -1.48 -6.80
CA SER A 326 -22.78 -0.43 -7.68
C SER A 326 -23.12 0.97 -7.18
N SER A 327 -24.32 1.13 -6.61
CA SER A 327 -24.77 2.38 -5.98
C SER A 327 -24.29 2.45 -4.53
N PRO A 328 -23.59 3.53 -4.11
CA PRO A 328 -23.24 3.73 -2.70
C PRO A 328 -24.46 3.69 -1.75
N ASP A 329 -25.61 4.20 -2.18
CA ASP A 329 -26.84 4.24 -1.37
C ASP A 329 -27.46 2.85 -1.13
N ALA A 330 -27.10 1.85 -1.93
CA ALA A 330 -27.56 0.47 -1.75
C ALA A 330 -26.63 -0.36 -0.83
N ARG A 331 -25.49 0.21 -0.41
CA ARG A 331 -24.53 -0.46 0.48
C ARG A 331 -24.95 -0.35 1.95
N TYR A 332 -24.03 -0.70 2.86
CA TYR A 332 -24.16 -0.39 4.28
C TYR A 332 -23.92 1.11 4.51
N GLY A 333 -24.65 1.69 5.48
CA GLY A 333 -24.49 3.09 5.83
C GLY A 333 -23.17 3.35 6.54
N THR A 334 -22.70 2.40 7.35
CA THR A 334 -21.45 2.48 8.11
C THR A 334 -20.63 1.20 7.99
N ALA A 335 -19.33 1.30 8.29
CA ALA A 335 -18.47 0.11 8.34
C ALA A 335 -18.84 -0.84 9.49
N LEU A 336 -19.41 -0.33 10.60
CA LEU A 336 -19.93 -1.16 11.68
C LEU A 336 -21.14 -1.99 11.26
N GLU A 337 -22.10 -1.41 10.52
CA GLU A 337 -23.22 -2.18 9.98
C GLU A 337 -22.75 -3.33 9.07
N PHE A 338 -21.67 -3.10 8.31
CA PHE A 338 -21.07 -4.17 7.51
C PHE A 338 -20.42 -5.24 8.40
N ALA A 339 -19.72 -4.85 9.48
CA ALA A 339 -19.15 -5.78 10.46
C ALA A 339 -20.22 -6.65 11.14
N ASP A 340 -21.35 -6.06 11.51
CA ASP A 340 -22.47 -6.78 12.12
C ASP A 340 -23.05 -7.81 11.14
N ALA A 341 -23.22 -7.41 9.88
CA ALA A 341 -23.68 -8.29 8.81
C ALA A 341 -22.72 -9.46 8.55
N LEU A 342 -21.39 -9.25 8.66
CA LEU A 342 -20.39 -10.32 8.57
C LEU A 342 -20.47 -11.26 9.79
N THR A 343 -20.65 -10.72 10.99
CA THR A 343 -20.66 -11.50 12.25
C THR A 343 -21.90 -12.38 12.37
N ALA A 344 -23.06 -11.90 11.95
CA ALA A 344 -24.32 -12.67 11.93
C ALA A 344 -24.24 -13.95 11.07
N THR A 345 -23.21 -14.09 10.21
CA THR A 345 -22.96 -15.27 9.39
C THR A 345 -22.24 -16.38 10.16
N HIS A 346 -21.50 -16.02 11.20
CA HIS A 346 -20.69 -16.93 12.01
C HIS A 346 -21.53 -17.63 13.09
N GLU A 347 -22.45 -16.90 13.73
CA GLU A 347 -23.30 -17.45 14.80
C GLU A 347 -24.30 -18.50 14.30
N GLY A 348 -24.79 -18.36 13.07
CA GLY A 348 -25.71 -19.32 12.45
C GLY A 348 -25.11 -20.73 12.28
N GLY A 349 -23.78 -20.85 12.16
CA GLY A 349 -23.09 -22.14 12.02
C GLY A 349 -22.94 -22.90 13.33
N LEU A 350 -22.86 -22.20 14.48
CA LEU A 350 -22.78 -22.84 15.79
C LEU A 350 -24.13 -23.49 16.15
N PHE A 351 -25.23 -22.77 15.94
CA PHE A 351 -26.58 -23.30 16.19
C PHE A 351 -27.00 -24.38 15.19
N SER A 352 -26.53 -24.36 13.93
CA SER A 352 -26.82 -25.44 12.98
C SER A 352 -26.10 -26.73 13.35
N ARG A 353 -24.82 -26.65 13.78
CA ARG A 353 -24.04 -27.82 14.23
C ARG A 353 -24.57 -28.43 15.53
N ILE A 354 -25.13 -27.61 16.43
CA ILE A 354 -25.79 -28.11 17.65
C ILE A 354 -27.10 -28.83 17.29
N LYS A 355 -27.89 -28.29 16.34
CA LYS A 355 -29.12 -28.95 15.88
C LYS A 355 -28.87 -30.26 15.11
N GLU A 356 -27.76 -30.38 14.39
CA GLU A 356 -27.38 -31.62 13.70
C GLU A 356 -26.86 -32.71 14.65
N LYS A 357 -26.29 -32.34 15.82
CA LYS A 357 -25.87 -33.30 16.86
C LYS A 357 -27.00 -33.73 17.80
N LEU A 358 -28.15 -33.06 17.74
CA LEU A 358 -29.35 -33.33 18.56
C LEU A 358 -30.46 -34.05 17.77
N LYS A 359 -30.19 -34.42 16.52
CA LYS A 359 -30.97 -35.38 15.74
C LYS A 359 -30.14 -36.64 15.56
#